data_AF-A0A1I3A7I6-F1
#
_entry.id   AF-A0A1I3A7I6-F1
#
_cell.length_a   1.000
_cell.length_b   1.000
_cell.length_c   1.000
_cell.angle_alpha   90.00
_cell.angle_beta   90.00
_cell.angle_gamma   90.00
#
_symmetry.space_group_name_H-M   'P 1'
#
loop_
_entity.id
_entity.type
_entity.pdbx_description
1 polymer ?
#
loop_
_entity_poly.entity_id
_entity_poly.type
_entity_poly.pdbx_seq_one_letter_code
_entity_poly.pdbx_strand_id
1 'polypeptide(L)'
;MTLGPDVTLVLPEGVDEARWCRTPADIHELLVDGTVVASEPAAASVDTYEYDLPRVRKHGSSYVLESSNGDVIREQPTKRAAIGDRTKVRKPFPLTHWHFLLNTTVHYQSGNDFIEYDFTPSWATQYRNSHARRYEAAVKSFLEQVTVESPGDSISMTLLRSRFLEWYRAQTDLKEPSETWFGRAVNACSDSFEVDDSDTHNKRLEDRQLVFSEEVYSPDLAFIDGDDVDDE
;
A
#
# COMPACT_ATOMS: atom_id res chain seq x y z
N MET A 1 11.54 1.12 21.67
CA MET A 1 12.33 -0.07 22.09
C MET A 1 12.28 -1.10 20.97
N THR A 2 13.40 -1.37 20.32
CA THR A 2 13.59 -2.26 19.16
C THR A 2 13.16 -3.71 19.45
N LEU A 3 12.41 -4.36 18.55
CA LEU A 3 12.20 -5.80 18.54
C LEU A 3 13.53 -6.49 18.21
N GLY A 4 14.03 -7.29 19.14
CA GLY A 4 15.09 -8.25 18.83
C GLY A 4 14.53 -9.43 18.01
N PRO A 5 15.40 -10.25 17.40
CA PRO A 5 15.03 -11.37 16.52
C PRO A 5 14.13 -12.44 17.17
N ASP A 6 14.00 -12.43 18.51
CA ASP A 6 13.19 -13.38 19.28
C ASP A 6 11.86 -12.80 19.82
N VAL A 7 11.47 -11.59 19.41
CA VAL A 7 10.21 -10.99 19.86
C VAL A 7 9.06 -11.38 18.94
N THR A 8 7.89 -11.69 19.51
CA THR A 8 6.66 -11.92 18.75
C THR A 8 5.55 -11.05 19.29
N LEU A 9 5.09 -10.13 18.46
CA LEU A 9 3.92 -9.32 18.72
C LEU A 9 2.66 -10.18 18.63
N VAL A 10 1.75 -9.96 19.58
CA VAL A 10 0.44 -10.62 19.59
C VAL A 10 -0.65 -9.60 19.86
N LEU A 11 -1.85 -9.88 19.38
CA LEU A 11 -3.00 -9.04 19.63
C LEU A 11 -3.47 -9.14 21.09
N PRO A 12 -4.13 -8.10 21.60
CA PRO A 12 -4.83 -8.15 22.87
C PRO A 12 -5.85 -9.31 22.92
N GLU A 13 -6.26 -9.67 24.13
CA GLU A 13 -7.26 -10.72 24.30
C GLU A 13 -8.60 -10.30 23.70
N GLY A 14 -9.24 -11.19 22.93
CA GLY A 14 -10.51 -10.93 22.27
C GLY A 14 -10.42 -10.20 20.92
N VAL A 15 -9.21 -9.85 20.47
CA VAL A 15 -8.98 -9.25 19.15
C VAL A 15 -8.24 -10.23 18.24
N ASP A 16 -8.75 -10.45 17.03
CA ASP A 16 -8.24 -11.43 16.08
C ASP A 16 -7.73 -10.83 14.76
N GLU A 17 -8.08 -9.58 14.47
CA GLU A 17 -7.68 -8.90 13.24
C GLU A 17 -6.74 -7.71 13.49
N ALA A 18 -5.83 -7.52 12.54
CA ALA A 18 -4.96 -6.36 12.49
C ALA A 18 -4.74 -5.99 11.02
N ARG A 19 -4.56 -4.69 10.75
CA ARG A 19 -4.34 -4.18 9.40
C ARG A 19 -3.08 -3.33 9.36
N TRP A 20 -2.21 -3.64 8.42
CA TRP A 20 -1.16 -2.71 8.02
C TRP A 20 -1.66 -1.78 6.92
N CYS A 21 -1.32 -0.49 7.00
CA CYS A 21 -1.46 0.42 5.89
C CYS A 21 -0.23 1.32 5.73
N ARG A 22 -0.06 1.85 4.52
CA ARG A 22 0.90 2.90 4.21
C ARG A 22 0.15 4.19 3.92
N THR A 23 0.52 5.25 4.61
CA THR A 23 -0.05 6.59 4.42
C THR A 23 0.63 7.32 3.26
N PRO A 24 0.04 8.43 2.75
CA PRO A 24 0.69 9.29 1.75
C PRO A 24 2.03 9.89 2.16
N ALA A 25 2.25 10.08 3.46
CA ALA A 25 3.54 10.55 4.00
C ALA A 25 4.57 9.42 4.14
N ASP A 26 4.34 8.27 3.49
CA ASP A 26 5.16 7.06 3.59
C ASP A 26 5.38 6.57 5.02
N ILE A 27 4.37 6.74 5.87
CA ILE A 27 4.33 6.13 7.21
C ILE A 27 3.63 4.77 7.12
N HIS A 28 4.24 3.75 7.70
CA HIS A 28 3.59 2.48 7.96
C HIS A 28 2.86 2.53 9.31
N GLU A 29 1.57 2.24 9.27
CA GLU A 29 0.73 2.14 10.45
C GLU A 29 0.22 0.71 10.64
N LEU A 30 0.30 0.21 11.86
CA LEU A 30 -0.41 -1.00 12.29
C LEU A 30 -1.68 -0.57 13.03
N LEU A 31 -2.83 -0.98 12.51
CA LEU A 31 -4.14 -0.73 13.11
C LEU A 31 -4.71 -1.99 13.73
N VAL A 32 -5.27 -1.82 14.93
CA VAL A 32 -6.02 -2.84 15.67
C VAL A 32 -7.33 -2.20 16.11
N ASP A 33 -8.46 -2.74 15.65
CA ASP A 33 -9.80 -2.17 15.87
C ASP A 33 -9.90 -0.67 15.56
N GLY A 34 -9.23 -0.22 14.49
CA GLY A 34 -9.20 1.18 14.06
C GLY A 34 -8.26 2.10 14.87
N THR A 35 -7.55 1.58 15.87
CA THR A 35 -6.55 2.32 16.63
C THR A 35 -5.15 2.05 16.09
N VAL A 36 -4.35 3.10 15.89
CA VAL A 36 -2.95 2.99 15.49
C VAL A 36 -2.11 2.55 16.69
N VAL A 37 -1.48 1.38 16.61
CA VAL A 37 -0.65 0.79 17.67
C VAL A 37 0.85 0.76 17.33
N ALA A 38 1.21 1.11 16.10
CA ALA A 38 2.58 1.44 15.69
C ALA A 38 2.51 2.35 14.47
N SER A 39 3.42 3.33 14.39
CA SER A 39 3.46 4.32 13.31
C SER A 39 4.88 4.80 13.12
N GLU A 40 5.52 4.41 12.03
CA GLU A 40 6.92 4.75 11.74
C GLU A 40 7.16 4.90 10.24
N PRO A 41 8.25 5.54 9.79
CA PRO A 41 8.60 5.63 8.38
C PRO A 41 8.65 4.25 7.71
N ALA A 42 8.05 4.12 6.53
CA ALA A 42 7.98 2.86 5.78
C ALA A 42 9.36 2.32 5.37
N ALA A 43 10.36 3.19 5.25
CA ALA A 43 11.76 2.82 4.99
C ALA A 43 12.48 2.26 6.23
N ALA A 44 11.96 2.50 7.43
CA ALA A 44 12.58 2.00 8.66
C ALA A 44 12.31 0.50 8.82
N SER A 45 13.22 -0.17 9.52
CA SER A 45 13.11 -1.57 9.93
C SER A 45 11.83 -1.76 10.75
N VAL A 46 10.91 -2.62 10.31
CA VAL A 46 9.68 -2.91 11.08
C VAL A 46 10.00 -3.56 12.42
N ASP A 47 11.16 -4.19 12.54
CA ASP A 47 11.64 -4.71 13.81
C ASP A 47 12.06 -3.57 14.76
N THR A 48 12.31 -2.35 14.28
CA THR A 48 12.68 -1.23 15.15
C THR A 48 11.53 -0.42 15.71
N TYR A 49 10.31 -0.62 15.21
CA TYR A 49 9.17 0.23 15.56
C TYR A 49 8.79 0.10 17.04
N GLU A 50 8.17 1.16 17.57
CA GLU A 50 7.51 1.10 18.86
C GLU A 50 6.08 0.58 18.70
N TYR A 51 5.74 -0.46 19.46
CA TYR A 51 4.44 -1.12 19.41
C TYR A 51 3.72 -1.01 20.74
N ASP A 52 2.51 -0.46 20.72
CA ASP A 52 1.53 -0.53 21.80
C ASP A 52 0.76 -1.86 21.74
N LEU A 53 1.51 -2.96 21.79
CA LEU A 53 0.96 -4.32 21.76
C LEU A 53 1.65 -5.23 22.78
N PRO A 54 0.92 -6.24 23.29
CA PRO A 54 1.55 -7.32 24.02
C PRO A 54 2.58 -8.07 23.16
N ARG A 55 3.61 -8.60 23.81
CA ARG A 55 4.71 -9.26 23.11
C ARG A 55 5.27 -10.41 23.90
N VAL A 56 5.67 -11.45 23.17
CA VAL A 56 6.34 -12.62 23.72
C VAL A 56 7.82 -12.52 23.44
N ARG A 57 8.64 -12.66 24.49
CA ARG A 57 10.10 -12.64 24.41
C ARG A 57 10.65 -13.87 25.11
N LYS A 58 11.83 -14.34 24.67
CA LYS A 58 12.57 -15.38 25.39
C LYS A 58 13.33 -14.75 26.55
N HIS A 59 13.20 -15.31 27.76
CA HIS A 59 13.91 -14.87 28.96
C HIS A 59 14.55 -16.09 29.63
N GLY A 60 15.86 -16.27 29.46
CA GLY A 60 16.55 -17.49 29.89
C GLY A 60 16.03 -18.74 29.17
N SER A 61 15.47 -19.69 29.93
CA SER A 61 14.89 -20.93 29.41
C SER A 61 13.37 -20.87 29.18
N SER A 62 12.72 -19.76 29.51
CA SER A 62 11.28 -19.56 29.40
C SER A 62 10.92 -18.48 28.37
N TYR A 63 9.63 -18.35 28.12
CA TYR A 63 9.02 -17.31 27.29
C TYR A 63 8.06 -16.48 28.13
N VAL A 64 8.21 -15.17 28.07
CA VAL A 64 7.44 -14.20 28.85
C VAL A 64 6.55 -13.43 27.89
N LEU A 65 5.25 -13.44 28.15
CA LEU A 65 4.28 -12.52 27.57
C LEU A 65 4.22 -11.26 28.44
N GLU A 66 4.56 -10.13 27.84
CA GLU A 66 4.55 -8.82 28.47
C GLU A 66 3.45 -7.96 27.84
N SER A 67 2.85 -7.06 28.62
CA SER A 67 1.99 -6.00 28.11
C SER A 67 2.80 -4.98 27.29
N SER A 68 2.13 -4.05 26.62
CA SER A 68 2.82 -2.97 25.91
C SER A 68 3.69 -2.12 26.84
N ASN A 69 3.25 -1.92 28.08
CA ASN A 69 3.95 -1.19 29.14
C ASN A 69 5.08 -1.98 29.82
N GLY A 70 5.28 -3.25 29.46
CA GLY A 70 6.34 -4.11 30.01
C GLY A 70 5.95 -4.91 31.25
N ASP A 71 4.68 -4.89 31.67
CA ASP A 71 4.22 -5.73 32.77
C ASP A 71 4.17 -7.19 32.34
N VAL A 72 4.69 -8.09 33.19
CA VAL A 72 4.63 -9.52 32.92
C VAL A 72 3.20 -10.03 33.11
N ILE A 73 2.58 -10.51 32.03
CA ILE A 73 1.24 -11.11 32.05
C ILE A 73 1.35 -12.61 32.34
N ARG A 74 2.32 -13.29 31.71
CA ARG A 74 2.47 -14.74 31.79
C ARG A 74 3.89 -15.18 31.45
N GLU A 75 4.41 -16.14 32.19
CA GLU A 75 5.66 -16.83 31.87
C GLU A 75 5.40 -18.33 31.65
N GLN A 76 5.96 -18.91 30.59
CA GLN A 76 5.76 -20.31 30.23
C GLN A 76 7.02 -20.96 29.64
N PRO A 77 7.18 -22.29 29.73
CA PRO A 77 8.35 -22.98 29.17
C PRO A 77 8.43 -22.95 27.64
N THR A 78 7.32 -22.68 26.93
CA THR A 78 7.29 -22.67 25.47
C THR A 78 6.61 -21.42 24.93
N LYS A 79 7.08 -20.94 23.77
CA LYS A 79 6.51 -19.78 23.07
C LYS A 79 5.02 -19.94 22.80
N ARG A 80 4.59 -21.13 22.37
CA ARG A 80 3.17 -21.43 22.11
C ARG A 80 2.31 -21.29 23.36
N ALA A 81 2.79 -21.79 24.51
CA ALA A 81 2.05 -21.67 25.77
C ALA A 81 2.01 -20.22 26.29
N ALA A 82 3.08 -19.44 26.07
CA ALA A 82 3.11 -18.02 26.40
C ALA A 82 2.10 -17.21 25.57
N ILE A 83 2.02 -17.48 24.25
CA ILE A 83 1.03 -16.86 23.34
C ILE A 83 -0.41 -17.28 23.71
N GLY A 84 -0.62 -18.56 23.99
CA GLY A 84 -1.96 -19.11 24.22
C GLY A 84 -2.84 -19.00 22.97
N ASP A 85 -4.06 -18.51 23.15
CA ASP A 85 -5.06 -18.36 22.09
C ASP A 85 -5.01 -17.00 21.37
N ARG A 86 -4.00 -16.17 21.66
CA ARG A 86 -3.85 -14.84 21.03
C ARG A 86 -3.34 -14.97 19.60
N THR A 87 -3.84 -14.08 18.74
CA THR A 87 -3.40 -13.99 17.35
C THR A 87 -2.03 -13.33 17.26
N LYS A 88 -1.14 -13.90 16.45
CA LYS A 88 0.17 -13.29 16.13
C LYS A 88 -0.02 -12.17 15.12
N VAL A 89 0.64 -11.05 15.35
CA VAL A 89 0.75 -10.01 14.32
C VAL A 89 1.82 -10.42 13.32
N ARG A 90 1.46 -10.40 12.03
CA ARG A 90 2.41 -10.64 10.94
C ARG A 90 3.06 -9.31 10.53
N LYS A 91 4.30 -9.38 10.06
CA LYS A 91 4.96 -8.25 9.41
C LYS A 91 4.15 -7.80 8.18
N PRO A 92 4.15 -6.51 7.84
CA PRO A 92 3.48 -6.02 6.65
C PRO A 92 4.10 -6.63 5.40
N PHE A 93 3.32 -6.69 4.33
CA PHE A 93 3.83 -6.97 3.00
C PHE A 93 4.24 -5.64 2.34
N PRO A 94 5.49 -5.47 1.88
CA PRO A 94 5.95 -4.19 1.34
C PRO A 94 5.36 -3.93 -0.05
N LEU A 95 4.71 -2.78 -0.22
CA LEU A 95 4.35 -2.27 -1.56
C LEU A 95 5.45 -1.32 -2.02
N THR A 96 6.40 -1.83 -2.80
CA THR A 96 7.52 -1.04 -3.35
C THR A 96 7.16 -0.31 -4.64
N HIS A 97 6.18 -0.83 -5.37
CA HIS A 97 5.68 -0.27 -6.63
C HIS A 97 4.16 -0.19 -6.63
N TRP A 98 3.62 0.71 -7.44
CA TRP A 98 2.17 0.87 -7.60
C TRP A 98 1.50 -0.37 -8.19
N HIS A 99 2.17 -1.03 -9.14
CA HIS A 99 1.66 -2.22 -9.82
C HIS A 99 2.34 -3.48 -9.28
N PHE A 100 2.17 -3.75 -8.00
CA PHE A 100 2.82 -4.88 -7.35
C PHE A 100 2.28 -6.26 -7.82
N LEU A 101 1.14 -6.29 -8.52
CA LEU A 101 0.48 -7.51 -9.03
C LEU A 101 0.45 -7.59 -10.56
N LEU A 102 1.55 -7.19 -11.23
CA LEU A 102 1.69 -7.38 -12.68
C LEU A 102 1.57 -8.88 -13.02
N ASN A 103 0.79 -9.20 -14.06
CA ASN A 103 0.50 -10.58 -14.52
C ASN A 103 -0.30 -11.46 -13.54
N THR A 104 -1.04 -10.87 -12.60
CA THR A 104 -1.95 -11.64 -11.74
C THR A 104 -3.31 -11.82 -12.43
N THR A 105 -3.75 -13.07 -12.61
CA THR A 105 -5.14 -13.36 -12.96
C THR A 105 -5.92 -13.64 -11.69
N VAL A 106 -7.04 -12.94 -11.53
CA VAL A 106 -7.97 -13.22 -10.43
C VAL A 106 -9.00 -14.21 -10.95
N HIS A 107 -9.18 -15.34 -10.28
CA HIS A 107 -10.28 -16.25 -10.58
C HIS A 107 -11.25 -16.25 -9.40
N TYR A 108 -12.55 -16.19 -9.69
CA TYR A 108 -13.58 -16.40 -8.67
C TYR A 108 -14.24 -17.75 -8.87
N GLN A 109 -14.59 -18.40 -7.75
CA GLN A 109 -15.31 -19.66 -7.79
C GLN A 109 -16.79 -19.39 -8.09
N SER A 110 -17.31 -20.06 -9.12
CA SER A 110 -18.73 -20.06 -9.45
C SER A 110 -19.18 -21.51 -9.65
N GLY A 111 -19.82 -22.07 -8.62
CA GLY A 111 -20.14 -23.50 -8.58
C GLY A 111 -18.87 -24.34 -8.49
N ASN A 112 -18.66 -25.22 -9.47
CA ASN A 112 -17.48 -26.10 -9.56
C ASN A 112 -16.35 -25.55 -10.45
N ASP A 113 -16.55 -24.38 -11.04
CA ASP A 113 -15.60 -23.77 -11.98
C ASP A 113 -14.91 -22.55 -11.36
N PHE A 114 -13.69 -22.29 -11.83
CA PHE A 114 -12.97 -21.05 -11.56
C PHE A 114 -13.01 -20.18 -12.82
N ILE A 115 -13.69 -19.05 -12.72
CA ILE A 115 -13.86 -18.11 -13.84
C ILE A 115 -12.85 -16.99 -13.68
N GLU A 116 -12.06 -16.74 -14.71
CA GLU A 116 -11.14 -15.60 -14.76
C GLU A 116 -11.94 -14.29 -14.72
N TYR A 117 -11.56 -13.40 -13.82
CA TYR A 117 -12.09 -12.06 -13.68
C TYR A 117 -11.27 -11.11 -14.55
N ASP A 118 -11.78 -10.85 -15.75
CA ASP A 118 -11.24 -9.81 -16.64
C ASP A 118 -11.80 -8.44 -16.22
N PHE A 119 -11.03 -7.70 -15.43
CA PHE A 119 -11.42 -6.37 -15.00
C PHE A 119 -11.28 -5.37 -16.14
N THR A 120 -12.40 -4.94 -16.72
CA THR A 120 -12.45 -3.75 -17.57
C THR A 120 -13.15 -2.60 -16.83
N PRO A 121 -12.50 -1.44 -16.61
CA PRO A 121 -13.13 -0.33 -15.92
C PRO A 121 -14.31 0.23 -16.73
N SER A 122 -15.32 0.76 -16.03
CA SER A 122 -16.56 1.25 -16.65
C SER A 122 -16.32 2.37 -17.66
N TRP A 123 -15.34 3.25 -17.43
CA TRP A 123 -14.99 4.30 -18.37
C TRP A 123 -14.45 3.76 -19.71
N ALA A 124 -13.79 2.58 -19.69
CA ALA A 124 -13.27 1.94 -20.90
C ALA A 124 -14.40 1.33 -21.73
N THR A 125 -15.41 0.74 -21.07
CA THR A 125 -16.58 0.16 -21.75
C THR A 125 -17.57 1.23 -22.21
N GLN A 126 -17.96 2.15 -21.32
CA GLN A 126 -18.94 3.21 -21.59
C GLN A 126 -18.51 4.15 -22.71
N TYR A 127 -17.21 4.49 -22.77
CA TYR A 127 -16.66 5.42 -23.75
C TYR A 127 -15.76 4.74 -24.78
N ARG A 128 -15.96 3.44 -25.05
CA ARG A 128 -15.16 2.67 -26.02
C ARG A 128 -15.03 3.37 -27.38
N ASN A 129 -16.11 4.01 -27.85
CA ASN A 129 -16.17 4.69 -29.15
C ASN A 129 -15.86 6.20 -29.10
N SER A 130 -15.50 6.76 -27.94
CA SER A 130 -15.20 8.20 -27.79
C SER A 130 -13.87 8.39 -27.06
N HIS A 131 -12.81 8.65 -27.83
CA HIS A 131 -11.46 8.80 -27.27
C HIS A 131 -11.39 9.95 -26.25
N ALA A 132 -11.99 11.10 -26.56
CA ALA A 132 -11.99 12.27 -25.67
C ALA A 132 -12.61 11.95 -24.30
N ARG A 133 -13.87 11.48 -24.29
CA ARG A 133 -14.58 11.14 -23.05
C ARG A 133 -13.90 10.01 -22.28
N ARG A 134 -13.34 9.03 -22.99
CA ARG A 134 -12.58 7.95 -22.36
C ARG A 134 -11.36 8.48 -21.61
N TYR A 135 -10.57 9.33 -22.25
CA TYR A 135 -9.37 9.90 -21.62
C TYR A 135 -9.72 10.82 -20.45
N GLU A 136 -10.75 11.66 -20.58
CA GLU A 136 -11.24 12.51 -19.48
C GLU A 136 -11.66 11.67 -18.27
N ALA A 137 -12.49 10.65 -18.49
CA ALA A 137 -12.95 9.77 -17.41
C ALA A 137 -11.79 8.95 -16.80
N ALA A 138 -10.87 8.44 -17.63
CA ALA A 138 -9.71 7.69 -17.16
C ALA A 138 -8.78 8.57 -16.33
N VAL A 139 -8.47 9.79 -16.78
CA VAL A 139 -7.64 10.75 -16.02
C VAL A 139 -8.30 11.12 -14.72
N LYS A 140 -9.61 11.41 -14.71
CA LYS A 140 -10.33 11.69 -13.47
C LYS A 140 -10.22 10.54 -12.46
N SER A 141 -10.53 9.31 -12.89
CA SER A 141 -10.41 8.14 -12.02
C SER A 141 -8.98 7.91 -11.54
N PHE A 142 -7.99 8.14 -12.40
CA PHE A 142 -6.58 8.07 -12.02
C PHE A 142 -6.28 9.08 -10.92
N LEU A 143 -6.57 10.38 -11.11
CA LEU A 143 -6.28 11.42 -10.13
C LEU A 143 -6.96 11.15 -8.78
N GLU A 144 -8.22 10.71 -8.78
CA GLU A 144 -8.96 10.35 -7.57
C GLU A 144 -8.36 9.15 -6.82
N GLN A 145 -7.81 8.17 -7.53
CA GLN A 145 -7.27 6.95 -6.93
C GLN A 145 -5.80 7.08 -6.51
N VAL A 146 -5.02 7.87 -7.24
CA VAL A 146 -3.56 7.88 -7.12
C VAL A 146 -2.99 9.16 -6.51
N THR A 147 -3.82 10.16 -6.26
CA THR A 147 -3.39 11.39 -5.61
C THR A 147 -4.24 11.74 -4.40
N VAL A 148 -3.63 12.36 -3.39
CA VAL A 148 -4.31 12.95 -2.24
C VAL A 148 -4.07 14.45 -2.17
N GLU A 149 -4.94 15.15 -1.45
CA GLU A 149 -4.74 16.58 -1.14
C GLU A 149 -3.49 16.75 -0.28
N SER A 150 -2.64 17.69 -0.66
CA SER A 150 -1.45 18.08 0.09
C SER A 150 -1.13 19.54 -0.22
N PRO A 151 -1.66 20.48 0.56
CA PRO A 151 -1.52 21.91 0.28
C PRO A 151 -0.04 22.34 0.20
N GLY A 152 0.31 23.02 -0.89
CA GLY A 152 1.68 23.47 -1.18
C GLY A 152 2.59 22.46 -1.88
N ASP A 153 2.16 21.20 -2.03
CA ASP A 153 2.85 20.22 -2.87
C ASP A 153 2.32 20.25 -4.30
N SER A 154 3.14 19.77 -5.23
CA SER A 154 2.71 19.65 -6.62
C SER A 154 3.40 18.53 -7.38
N ILE A 155 2.68 17.97 -8.35
CA ILE A 155 3.16 16.90 -9.22
C ILE A 155 3.40 17.45 -10.62
N SER A 156 4.59 17.24 -11.17
CA SER A 156 4.89 17.64 -12.55
C SER A 156 4.03 16.84 -13.55
N MET A 157 3.59 17.49 -14.63
CA MET A 157 2.80 16.82 -15.67
C MET A 157 3.53 15.63 -16.31
N THR A 158 4.87 15.70 -16.39
CA THR A 158 5.72 14.60 -16.89
C THR A 158 5.63 13.37 -16.01
N LEU A 159 5.79 13.53 -14.69
CA LEU A 159 5.67 12.43 -13.73
C LEU A 159 4.23 11.89 -13.74
N LEU A 160 3.24 12.78 -13.68
CA LEU A 160 1.82 12.42 -13.69
C LEU A 160 1.45 11.60 -14.93
N ARG A 161 1.92 12.01 -16.12
CA ARG A 161 1.70 11.29 -17.37
C ARG A 161 2.36 9.91 -17.36
N SER A 162 3.60 9.82 -16.88
CA SER A 162 4.31 8.54 -16.80
C SER A 162 3.51 7.54 -15.96
N ARG A 163 3.06 7.98 -14.78
CA ARG A 163 2.23 7.16 -13.87
C ARG A 163 0.88 6.81 -14.46
N PHE A 164 0.23 7.77 -15.11
CA PHE A 164 -1.05 7.53 -15.76
C PHE A 164 -0.95 6.43 -16.82
N LEU A 165 0.09 6.44 -17.67
CA LEU A 165 0.22 5.44 -18.72
C LEU A 165 0.46 4.03 -18.18
N GLU A 166 1.26 3.92 -17.12
CA GLU A 166 1.49 2.66 -16.42
C GLU A 166 0.18 2.10 -15.85
N TRP A 167 -0.56 2.94 -15.12
CA TRP A 167 -1.89 2.62 -14.58
C TRP A 167 -2.91 2.29 -15.67
N TYR A 168 -2.90 3.02 -16.78
CA TYR A 168 -3.85 2.83 -17.87
C TYR A 168 -3.64 1.49 -18.58
N ARG A 169 -2.37 1.12 -18.86
CA ARG A 169 -2.00 -0.17 -19.47
C ARG A 169 -2.39 -1.36 -18.61
N ALA A 170 -2.32 -1.21 -17.29
CA ALA A 170 -2.72 -2.26 -16.36
C ALA A 170 -4.24 -2.54 -16.36
N GLN A 171 -5.06 -1.62 -16.88
CA GLN A 171 -6.52 -1.72 -16.84
C GLN A 171 -7.20 -1.97 -18.19
N THR A 172 -6.51 -1.71 -19.30
CA THR A 172 -7.12 -1.84 -20.63
C THR A 172 -6.07 -1.95 -21.74
N ASP A 173 -6.46 -2.64 -22.82
CA ASP A 173 -5.72 -2.75 -24.08
C ASP A 173 -6.02 -1.60 -25.07
N LEU A 174 -6.89 -0.65 -24.70
CA LEU A 174 -7.29 0.46 -25.56
C LEU A 174 -6.13 1.42 -25.84
N LYS A 175 -6.20 2.14 -26.97
CA LYS A 175 -5.16 3.10 -27.37
C LYS A 175 -4.91 4.18 -26.31
N GLU A 176 -3.65 4.32 -25.90
CA GLU A 176 -3.15 5.36 -24.99
C GLU A 176 -3.33 6.79 -25.53
N PRO A 177 -3.55 7.79 -24.66
CA PRO A 177 -3.54 9.19 -25.06
C PRO A 177 -2.12 9.65 -25.41
N SER A 178 -2.01 10.48 -26.46
CA SER A 178 -0.80 11.27 -26.67
C SER A 178 -0.65 12.30 -25.56
N GLU A 179 0.54 12.90 -25.44
CA GLU A 179 0.79 14.00 -24.50
C GLU A 179 -0.26 15.12 -24.60
N THR A 180 -0.61 15.53 -25.82
CA THR A 180 -1.66 16.54 -26.05
C THR A 180 -3.03 16.10 -25.56
N TRP A 181 -3.42 14.85 -25.80
CA TRP A 181 -4.71 14.31 -25.33
C TRP A 181 -4.75 14.15 -23.82
N PHE A 182 -3.64 13.77 -23.21
CA PHE A 182 -3.49 13.69 -21.76
C PHE A 182 -3.63 15.07 -21.11
N GLY A 183 -2.89 16.08 -21.60
CA GLY A 183 -2.99 17.44 -21.08
C GLY A 183 -4.40 18.03 -21.21
N ARG A 184 -5.10 17.74 -22.32
CA ARG A 184 -6.52 18.13 -22.49
C ARG A 184 -7.44 17.45 -21.47
N ALA A 185 -7.23 16.15 -21.22
CA ALA A 185 -8.04 15.40 -20.26
C ALA A 185 -7.80 15.87 -18.81
N VAL A 186 -6.55 16.20 -18.45
CA VAL A 186 -6.24 16.79 -17.13
C VAL A 186 -6.90 18.16 -16.99
N ASN A 187 -6.78 19.03 -17.99
CA ASN A 187 -7.45 20.33 -17.98
C ASN A 187 -8.98 20.23 -17.92
N ALA A 188 -9.58 19.19 -18.50
CA ALA A 188 -11.03 18.96 -18.39
C ALA A 188 -11.47 18.59 -16.97
N CYS A 189 -10.53 18.25 -16.09
CA CYS A 189 -10.78 17.97 -14.67
C CYS A 189 -10.56 19.21 -13.78
N SER A 190 -10.41 20.42 -14.35
CA SER A 190 -10.13 21.67 -13.61
C SER A 190 -11.18 22.03 -12.56
N ASP A 191 -12.41 21.54 -12.71
CA ASP A 191 -13.47 21.75 -11.72
C ASP A 191 -13.22 20.99 -10.40
N SER A 192 -12.29 20.02 -10.40
CA SER A 192 -11.96 19.18 -9.25
C SER A 192 -10.48 19.18 -8.88
N PHE A 193 -9.62 19.70 -9.76
CA PHE A 193 -8.17 19.63 -9.63
C PHE A 193 -7.51 20.92 -10.11
N GLU A 194 -6.67 21.54 -9.29
CA GLU A 194 -5.95 22.75 -9.66
C GLU A 194 -4.72 22.43 -10.50
N VAL A 195 -4.56 23.14 -11.62
CA VAL A 195 -3.45 22.95 -12.56
C VAL A 195 -2.80 24.30 -12.80
N ASP A 196 -1.55 24.45 -12.41
CA ASP A 196 -0.75 25.62 -12.79
C ASP A 196 -0.38 25.50 -14.28
N ASP A 197 -0.88 26.44 -15.07
CA ASP A 197 -0.60 26.58 -16.50
C ASP A 197 0.13 27.87 -16.85
N SER A 198 0.65 28.59 -15.85
CA SER A 198 1.44 29.82 -16.03
C SER A 198 2.67 29.62 -16.91
N ASP A 199 3.29 28.43 -16.82
CA ASP A 199 4.31 27.95 -17.75
C ASP A 199 3.77 26.77 -18.56
N THR A 200 3.47 27.01 -19.83
CA THR A 200 2.95 25.98 -20.75
C THR A 200 3.89 24.78 -20.91
N HIS A 201 5.19 24.92 -20.63
CA HIS A 201 6.17 23.84 -20.71
C HIS A 201 6.36 23.10 -19.39
N ASN A 202 5.99 23.71 -18.26
CA ASN A 202 6.20 23.16 -16.92
C ASN A 202 4.90 23.11 -16.12
N LYS A 203 3.83 22.61 -16.73
CA LYS A 203 2.54 22.45 -16.04
C LYS A 203 2.65 21.50 -14.85
N ARG A 204 1.89 21.81 -13.81
CA ARG A 204 1.87 21.06 -12.56
C ARG A 204 0.44 20.86 -12.08
N LEU A 205 0.19 19.74 -11.43
CA LEU A 205 -1.00 19.53 -10.62
C LEU A 205 -0.69 20.06 -9.22
N GLU A 206 -1.40 21.10 -8.79
CA GLU A 206 -1.14 21.81 -7.54
C GLU A 206 -1.93 21.21 -6.38
N ASP A 207 -1.46 21.47 -5.16
CA ASP A 207 -2.02 21.04 -3.87
C ASP A 207 -2.28 19.54 -3.76
N ARG A 208 -1.47 18.73 -4.45
CA ARG A 208 -1.59 17.27 -4.45
C ARG A 208 -0.24 16.58 -4.45
N GLN A 209 -0.26 15.38 -3.86
CA GLN A 209 0.85 14.42 -3.91
C GLN A 209 0.34 13.04 -4.31
N LEU A 210 1.25 12.15 -4.73
CA LEU A 210 0.93 10.75 -4.99
C LEU A 210 0.57 10.05 -3.67
N VAL A 211 -0.32 9.06 -3.69
CA VAL A 211 -0.78 8.36 -2.46
C VAL A 211 0.34 7.59 -1.76
N PHE A 212 1.44 7.29 -2.43
CA PHE A 212 2.67 6.76 -1.81
C PHE A 212 3.85 6.90 -2.78
N SER A 213 5.07 7.03 -2.24
CA SER A 213 6.29 7.01 -3.04
C SER A 213 6.63 5.59 -3.51
N GLU A 214 7.30 5.48 -4.66
CA GLU A 214 7.89 4.20 -5.07
C GLU A 214 9.22 3.97 -4.38
N GLU A 215 9.71 2.73 -4.46
CA GLU A 215 11.08 2.37 -4.08
C GLU A 215 11.40 2.65 -2.60
N VAL A 216 10.38 2.55 -1.75
CA VAL A 216 10.54 2.61 -0.29
C VAL A 216 10.70 1.19 0.25
N TYR A 217 11.91 0.89 0.74
CA TYR A 217 12.31 -0.43 1.21
C TYR A 217 12.53 -0.42 2.74
N SER A 218 11.89 -1.35 3.44
CA SER A 218 12.22 -1.72 4.83
C SER A 218 13.15 -2.95 4.86
N PRO A 219 14.27 -2.93 5.58
CA PRO A 219 15.28 -4.01 5.54
C PRO A 219 14.79 -5.38 6.03
N ASP A 220 13.74 -5.46 6.86
CA ASP A 220 13.27 -6.74 7.44
C ASP A 220 12.01 -7.30 6.77
N LEU A 221 11.60 -6.69 5.66
CA LEU A 221 10.49 -7.18 4.85
C LEU A 221 11.06 -7.95 3.67
N ALA A 222 10.58 -9.19 3.48
CA ALA A 222 10.96 -9.96 2.31
C ALA A 222 10.46 -9.23 1.06
N PHE A 223 11.38 -8.83 0.20
CA PHE A 223 11.05 -8.36 -1.14
C PHE A 223 11.00 -9.57 -2.07
N ILE A 224 10.05 -9.58 -2.99
CA ILE A 224 10.04 -10.55 -4.09
C ILE A 224 11.14 -10.11 -5.06
N ASP A 225 12.40 -10.34 -4.71
CA ASP A 225 13.53 -10.29 -5.65
C ASP A 225 14.70 -11.08 -5.05
N GLY A 226 14.91 -12.27 -5.61
CA GLY A 226 16.06 -13.13 -5.33
C GLY A 226 15.64 -14.58 -5.10
N ASP A 227 15.75 -15.39 -6.15
CA ASP A 227 15.96 -16.83 -6.01
C ASP A 227 17.19 -17.07 -5.11
N ASP A 228 16.99 -17.20 -3.80
CA ASP A 228 17.86 -18.04 -3.00
C ASP A 228 17.43 -19.48 -3.29
N VAL A 229 18.05 -20.05 -4.31
CA VAL A 229 18.15 -21.49 -4.43
C VAL A 229 18.85 -21.94 -3.15
N ASP A 230 18.11 -22.54 -2.23
CA ASP A 230 18.68 -23.25 -1.09
C ASP A 230 19.65 -24.30 -1.66
N ASP A 231 20.95 -24.02 -1.59
CA ASP A 231 21.97 -25.06 -1.68
C ASP A 231 21.85 -25.90 -0.40
N GLU A 232 21.45 -27.16 -0.57
CA GLU A 232 21.51 -28.23 0.45
C GLU A 232 22.90 -28.35 1.11
#